data_AF-A0A3Q0QTL0-F1
#
_entry.id   AF-A0A3Q0QTL0-F1
#
_cell.length_a   1.000
_cell.length_b   1.000
_cell.length_c   1.000
_cell.angle_alpha   90.00
_cell.angle_beta   90.00
_cell.angle_gamma   90.00
#
_symmetry.space_group_name_H-M   'P 1'
#
loop_
_entity.id
_entity.type
_entity.pdbx_description
1 polymer ?
#
loop_
_entity_poly.entity_id
_entity_poly.type
_entity_poly.pdbx_seq_one_letter_code
_entity_poly.pdbx_strand_id
1 'polypeptide(L)'
;MLFVDGMNGVINHNETVQWLYVLTGSLSRLVVKTALKLLIVFVEYSESNSPLLIRAVNTVATERGMKPWSCVMEVLEERNGSDTELLMFAMTLINKVNQTITW
;
A
#
# COMPACT_ATOMS: atom_id res chain seq x y z
N MET A 1 1.81 13.42 -0.80
CA MET A 1 1.75 13.48 -2.27
C MET A 1 0.69 14.48 -2.72
N LEU A 2 0.78 15.73 -2.25
CA LEU A 2 -0.31 16.70 -2.39
C LEU A 2 -0.13 17.66 -3.58
N PHE A 3 1.06 17.66 -4.19
CA PHE A 3 1.39 18.46 -5.36
C PHE A 3 1.53 17.54 -6.56
N VAL A 4 1.03 17.99 -7.72
CA VAL A 4 1.04 17.23 -8.98
C VAL A 4 2.44 16.74 -9.33
N ASP A 5 3.45 17.62 -9.26
CA ASP A 5 4.84 17.26 -9.56
C ASP A 5 5.39 16.21 -8.58
N GLY A 6 5.05 16.34 -7.29
CA GLY A 6 5.45 15.37 -6.28
C GLY A 6 4.83 13.99 -6.50
N MET A 7 3.56 13.93 -6.92
CA MET A 7 2.90 12.68 -7.26
C MET A 7 3.48 12.06 -8.53
N ASN A 8 3.71 12.87 -9.56
CA ASN A 8 4.36 12.41 -10.80
C ASN A 8 5.75 11.82 -10.54
N GLY A 9 6.51 12.42 -9.62
CA GLY A 9 7.78 11.84 -9.15
C GLY A 9 7.58 10.42 -8.59
N VAL A 10 6.62 10.21 -7.68
CA VAL A 10 6.35 8.88 -7.11
C VAL A 10 5.90 7.89 -8.18
N ILE A 11 5.03 8.31 -9.11
CA ILE A 11 4.53 7.46 -10.21
C ILE A 11 5.69 6.95 -11.08
N ASN A 12 6.66 7.82 -11.38
CA ASN A 12 7.80 7.50 -12.22
C ASN A 12 8.89 6.66 -11.50
N HIS A 13 8.85 6.57 -10.17
CA HIS A 13 9.83 5.86 -9.34
C HIS A 13 9.18 4.75 -8.53
N ASN A 14 8.99 3.59 -9.16
CA ASN A 14 8.30 2.44 -8.57
C ASN A 14 8.96 1.97 -7.26
N GLU A 15 10.27 2.15 -7.11
CA GLU A 15 11.04 1.85 -5.88
C GLU A 15 10.47 2.59 -4.66
N THR A 16 9.92 3.80 -4.85
CA THR A 16 9.25 4.53 -3.76
C THR A 16 7.96 3.83 -3.33
N VAL A 17 7.19 3.31 -4.28
CA VAL A 17 5.95 2.57 -4.00
C VAL A 17 6.28 1.21 -3.35
N GLN A 18 7.34 0.54 -3.78
CA GLN A 18 7.86 -0.67 -3.14
C GLN A 18 8.26 -0.41 -1.69
N TRP A 19 8.99 0.68 -1.45
CA TRP A 19 9.38 1.08 -0.12
C TRP A 19 8.17 1.38 0.77
N LEU A 20 7.19 2.12 0.28
CA LEU A 20 5.93 2.36 1.01
C LEU A 20 5.19 1.05 1.33
N TYR A 21 5.15 0.08 0.41
CA TYR A 21 4.58 -1.25 0.69
C TYR A 21 5.34 -1.98 1.79
N VAL A 22 6.67 -2.00 1.75
CA VAL A 22 7.49 -2.61 2.82
C VAL A 22 7.21 -1.99 4.18
N LEU A 23 7.00 -0.68 4.25
CA LEU A 23 6.71 0.03 5.50
C LEU A 23 5.37 -0.36 6.13
N THR A 24 4.44 -0.98 5.39
CA THR A 24 3.20 -1.50 5.99
C THR A 24 3.44 -2.70 6.91
N GLY A 25 4.60 -3.38 6.80
CA GLY A 25 5.05 -4.44 7.71
C GLY A 25 5.97 -3.95 8.83
N SER A 26 6.01 -2.64 9.12
CA SER A 26 6.86 -2.08 10.17
C SER A 26 6.35 -2.42 11.58
N LEU A 27 7.27 -2.58 12.54
CA LEU A 27 6.93 -2.72 13.96
C LEU A 27 6.33 -1.42 14.56
N SER A 28 6.52 -0.27 13.90
CA SER A 28 5.98 1.01 14.36
C SER A 28 4.60 1.27 13.75
N ARG A 29 3.56 1.26 14.59
CA ARG A 29 2.16 1.53 14.17
C ARG A 29 2.00 2.88 13.46
N LEU A 30 2.73 3.91 13.89
CA LEU A 30 2.71 5.22 13.23
C LEU A 30 3.25 5.15 11.80
N VAL A 31 4.30 4.35 11.59
CA VAL A 31 4.88 4.14 10.25
C VAL A 31 3.90 3.36 9.38
N VAL A 32 3.31 2.28 9.88
CA VAL A 32 2.28 1.50 9.17
C VAL A 32 1.10 2.38 8.77
N LYS A 33 0.55 3.15 9.71
CA LYS A 33 -0.56 4.10 9.48
C LYS A 33 -0.23 5.08 8.37
N THR A 34 0.97 5.67 8.41
CA THR A 34 1.39 6.67 7.44
C THR A 34 1.60 6.05 6.06
N ALA A 35 2.23 4.87 5.99
CA ALA A 35 2.42 4.13 4.75
C ALA A 35 1.07 3.77 4.10
N LEU A 36 0.13 3.21 4.86
CA LEU A 36 -1.22 2.88 4.37
C LEU A 36 -1.94 4.12 3.83
N LYS A 37 -1.92 5.23 4.57
CA LYS A 37 -2.54 6.48 4.09
C LYS A 37 -1.91 7.00 2.80
N LEU A 38 -0.58 6.95 2.69
CA LEU A 38 0.12 7.39 1.48
C LEU A 38 -0.17 6.49 0.28
N LEU A 39 -0.25 5.17 0.49
CA LEU A 39 -0.64 4.22 -0.55
C LEU A 39 -2.10 4.41 -0.99
N ILE A 40 -3.01 4.70 -0.06
CA ILE A 40 -4.40 5.04 -0.38
C ILE A 40 -4.44 6.31 -1.24
N VAL A 41 -3.79 7.40 -0.80
CA VAL A 41 -3.72 8.65 -1.58
C VAL A 41 -3.10 8.41 -2.96
N PHE A 42 -2.10 7.52 -3.06
CA PHE A 42 -1.49 7.15 -4.33
C PHE A 42 -2.48 6.47 -5.28
N VAL A 43 -3.22 5.44 -4.84
CA VAL A 43 -4.18 4.75 -5.70
C VAL A 43 -5.44 5.57 -6.00
N GLU A 44 -5.81 6.49 -5.10
CA GLU A 44 -6.93 7.42 -5.31
C GLU A 44 -6.64 8.50 -6.36
N TYR A 45 -5.37 8.81 -6.58
CA TYR A 45 -4.98 9.89 -7.48
C TYR A 45 -5.29 9.59 -8.95
N SER A 46 -5.12 8.34 -9.38
CA SER A 46 -5.39 7.91 -10.75
C SER A 46 -5.61 6.41 -10.79
N GLU A 47 -6.56 5.96 -11.62
CA GLU A 47 -6.82 4.53 -11.86
C GLU A 47 -5.56 3.78 -12.34
N SER A 48 -4.69 4.47 -13.08
CA SER A 48 -3.43 3.90 -13.57
C SER A 48 -2.42 3.55 -12.46
N ASN A 49 -2.62 4.05 -11.22
CA ASN A 49 -1.72 3.82 -10.10
C ASN A 49 -1.95 2.46 -9.42
N SER A 50 -3.15 1.89 -9.50
CA SER A 50 -3.46 0.58 -8.91
C SER A 50 -2.58 -0.54 -9.51
N PRO A 51 -2.42 -0.67 -10.85
CA PRO A 51 -1.46 -1.59 -11.45
C PRO A 51 -0.01 -1.35 -11.03
N LEU A 52 0.40 -0.09 -10.80
CA LEU A 52 1.76 0.24 -10.35
C LEU A 52 2.03 -0.25 -8.93
N LEU A 53 1.05 -0.11 -8.03
CA LEU A 53 1.12 -0.69 -6.69
C LEU A 53 1.20 -2.22 -6.74
N ILE A 54 0.37 -2.87 -7.56
CA ILE A 54 0.44 -4.35 -7.72
C ILE A 54 1.83 -4.78 -8.20
N ARG A 55 2.41 -4.06 -9.17
CA ARG A 55 3.77 -4.33 -9.64
C ARG A 55 4.78 -4.21 -8.50
N ALA A 56 4.70 -3.14 -7.72
CA ALA A 56 5.57 -2.93 -6.57
C ALA A 56 5.46 -4.05 -5.53
N VAL A 57 4.23 -4.47 -5.19
CA VAL A 57 3.98 -5.60 -4.27
C VAL A 57 4.61 -6.89 -4.79
N ASN A 58 4.40 -7.20 -6.07
CA ASN A 58 4.94 -8.43 -6.69
C ASN A 58 6.46 -8.42 -6.78
N THR A 59 7.08 -7.27 -7.05
CA THR A 59 8.54 -7.10 -7.04
C THR A 59 9.10 -7.40 -5.66
N VAL A 60 8.59 -6.72 -4.63
CA VAL A 60 9.02 -6.93 -3.23
C VAL A 60 8.81 -8.37 -2.79
N ALA A 61 7.66 -8.96 -3.14
CA ALA A 61 7.34 -10.34 -2.81
C ALA A 61 8.36 -11.32 -3.40
N THR A 62 8.71 -11.13 -4.67
CA THR A 62 9.70 -11.94 -5.40
C THR A 62 11.09 -11.79 -4.79
N GLU A 63 11.54 -10.56 -4.57
CA GLU A 63 12.88 -10.26 -4.03
C GLU A 63 13.08 -10.79 -2.61
N ARG A 64 12.01 -10.83 -1.81
CA ARG A 64 12.06 -11.28 -0.40
C ARG A 64 11.62 -12.72 -0.18
N GLY A 65 11.21 -13.43 -1.24
CA GLY A 65 10.71 -14.80 -1.13
C GLY A 65 9.42 -14.92 -0.28
N MET A 66 8.59 -13.89 -0.29
CA MET A 66 7.34 -13.82 0.48
C MET A 66 6.12 -13.84 -0.44
N LYS A 67 4.94 -14.10 0.13
CA LYS A 67 3.69 -14.03 -0.64
C LYS A 67 3.32 -12.57 -0.92
N PRO A 68 2.83 -12.22 -2.13
CA PRO A 68 2.26 -10.91 -2.39
C PRO A 68 1.21 -10.54 -1.34
N TRP A 69 1.17 -9.26 -0.97
CA TRP A 69 0.23 -8.69 0.00
C TRP A 69 0.36 -9.15 1.46
N SER A 70 1.30 -10.04 1.79
CA SER A 70 1.47 -10.55 3.17
C SER A 70 1.66 -9.44 4.21
N CYS A 71 2.44 -8.39 3.94
CA CYS A 71 2.58 -7.25 4.88
C CYS A 71 1.24 -6.57 5.22
N VAL A 72 0.30 -6.47 4.28
CA VAL A 72 -1.01 -5.85 4.52
C VAL A 72 -1.95 -6.85 5.20
N MET A 73 -1.84 -8.14 4.88
CA MET A 73 -2.61 -9.19 5.53
C MET A 73 -2.24 -9.35 7.01
N GLU A 74 -0.96 -9.21 7.35
CA GLU A 74 -0.49 -9.21 8.75
C GLU A 74 -1.13 -8.10 9.58
N VAL A 75 -1.37 -6.92 8.99
CA VAL A 75 -2.13 -5.83 9.66
C VAL A 75 -3.56 -6.28 9.96
N LEU A 76 -4.20 -7.01 9.05
CA LEU A 76 -5.56 -7.53 9.23
C LEU A 76 -5.64 -8.71 10.21
N GLU A 77 -4.54 -9.44 10.40
CA GLU A 77 -4.45 -10.56 11.33
C GLU A 77 -4.25 -10.14 12.79
N GLU A 78 -4.13 -8.84 13.11
CA GLU A 78 -3.95 -8.35 14.50
C GLU A 78 -5.06 -8.87 15.45
N ARG A 79 -4.74 -9.95 16.16
CA ARG A 79 -5.65 -10.68 17.06
C ARG A 79 -6.11 -9.90 18.29
N ASN A 80 -5.44 -8.79 18.61
CA ASN A 80 -5.71 -7.99 19.81
C ASN A 80 -6.71 -6.84 19.57
N GLY A 81 -7.21 -6.66 18.34
CA GLY A 81 -8.36 -5.81 18.03
C GLY A 81 -8.26 -4.33 18.46
N SER A 82 -7.06 -3.84 18.79
CA SER A 82 -6.89 -2.52 19.40
C SER A 82 -6.79 -1.38 18.39
N ASP A 83 -6.52 -1.67 17.10
CA ASP A 83 -6.41 -0.66 16.03
C ASP A 83 -7.43 -0.85 14.91
N THR A 84 -8.70 -0.63 15.22
CA THR A 84 -9.75 -0.58 14.20
C THR A 84 -9.42 0.41 13.08
N GLU A 85 -8.67 1.48 13.36
CA GLU A 85 -8.25 2.46 12.35
C GLU A 85 -7.28 1.86 11.32
N LEU A 86 -6.26 1.11 11.75
CA LEU A 86 -5.34 0.42 10.83
C LEU A 86 -6.06 -0.65 10.00
N LEU A 87 -6.96 -1.42 10.63
CA LEU A 87 -7.79 -2.40 9.92
C LEU A 87 -8.63 -1.74 8.83
N MET A 88 -9.25 -0.59 9.13
CA MET A 88 -10.00 0.18 8.15
C MET A 88 -9.13 0.69 7.00
N PHE A 89 -7.91 1.18 7.27
CA PHE A 89 -7.01 1.62 6.20
C PHE A 89 -6.53 0.46 5.33
N ALA A 90 -6.14 -0.66 5.93
CA ALA A 90 -5.72 -1.85 5.18
C ALA A 90 -6.85 -2.35 4.26
N MET A 91 -8.07 -2.46 4.80
CA MET A 91 -9.24 -2.89 4.00
C MET A 91 -9.61 -1.86 2.92
N THR A 92 -9.51 -0.57 3.23
CA THR A 92 -9.76 0.51 2.25
C THR A 92 -8.78 0.43 1.08
N LEU A 93 -7.50 0.21 1.36
CA LEU A 93 -6.49 0.07 0.32
C LEU A 93 -6.79 -1.12 -0.60
N ILE A 94 -7.09 -2.29 -0.02
CA ILE A 94 -7.44 -3.51 -0.78
C ILE A 94 -8.66 -3.25 -1.68
N ASN A 95 -9.72 -2.66 -1.12
CA ASN A 95 -10.94 -2.39 -1.87
C ASN A 95 -10.71 -1.43 -3.04
N LYS A 96 -9.92 -0.36 -2.83
CA LYS A 96 -9.63 0.60 -3.90
C LYS A 96 -8.81 -0.01 -5.02
N VAL A 97 -7.78 -0.79 -4.68
CA VAL A 97 -6.98 -1.50 -5.69
C VAL A 97 -7.88 -2.42 -6.53
N ASN A 98 -8.80 -3.15 -5.90
CA ASN A 98 -9.71 -4.06 -6.61
C ASN A 98 -10.79 -3.35 -7.43
N GLN A 99 -11.35 -2.24 -6.95
CA GLN A 99 -12.38 -1.47 -7.67
C GLN A 99 -11.86 -0.88 -8.99
N THR A 100 -10.57 -0.54 -9.05
CA THR A 100 -9.94 -0.03 -10.26
C THR A 100 -9.71 -1.13 -11.32
N ILE A 101 -9.74 -2.40 -10.93
CA ILE A 101 -9.51 -3.55 -11.82
C ILE A 101 -10.88 -4.15 -12.19
N THR A 102 -11.74 -3.36 -12.83
CA THR A 102 -12.92 -3.88 -13.51
C THR A 102 -12.62 -4.03 -15.00
N TRP A 103 -12.76 -5.25 -15.51
CA TRP A 103 -12.61 -5.64 -16.92
C TRP A 103 -13.65 -4.99 -17.82
#